data_AF-A0A6T5VYD7-F1
#
_entry.id   AF-A0A6T5VYD7-F1
#
_cell.length_a   1.000
_cell.length_b   1.000
_cell.length_c   1.000
_cell.angle_alpha   90.00
_cell.angle_beta   90.00
_cell.angle_gamma   90.00
#
_symmetry.space_group_name_H-M   'P 1'
#
loop_
_entity.id
_entity.type
_entity.pdbx_description
1 polymer ?
#
loop_
_entity_poly.entity_id
_entity_poly.type
_entity_poly.pdbx_seq_one_letter_code
_entity_poly.pdbx_strand_id
1 'polypeptide(L)'
;KFPLTEIYVVDGSKRSAHSNAYFYGFFKNKRIVLYDTLLSQVSQSELLAILGHEIGHWKLWHTASNFLIGQIYTFVLFLSFSTVQRSPQLFASFGFACGLNVPVFIGLMLFAQTFWSPVEKLLSLVMNFYSRSNEFAADEYSAKLGMGAELASGLIKISIENLGNLVPDSLYSLYHFSHPPLVERLSALQIQSKKLE
;
A
#
# COMPACT_ATOMS: atom_id res chain seq x y z
N LYS A 1 12.51 11.89 15.75
CA LYS A 1 13.32 12.70 14.81
C LYS A 1 13.60 11.83 13.59
N PHE A 2 13.11 12.21 12.41
CA PHE A 2 13.34 11.49 11.15
C PHE A 2 14.77 11.73 10.66
N PRO A 3 15.57 10.69 10.33
CA PRO A 3 16.98 10.86 9.97
C PRO A 3 17.12 11.19 8.47
N LEU A 4 16.65 12.38 8.09
CA LEU A 4 16.73 12.87 6.71
C LEU A 4 18.17 13.12 6.30
N THR A 5 18.52 12.65 5.10
CA THR A 5 19.83 12.88 4.47
C THR A 5 19.69 13.72 3.22
N GLU A 6 18.86 13.31 2.27
CA GLU A 6 18.70 13.95 0.97
C GLU A 6 17.23 14.00 0.54
N ILE A 7 16.90 15.00 -0.28
CA ILE A 7 15.59 15.15 -0.94
C ILE A 7 15.85 15.16 -2.45
N TYR A 8 15.09 14.34 -3.17
CA TYR A 8 15.15 14.23 -4.62
C TYR A 8 13.80 14.59 -5.22
N VAL A 9 13.87 15.14 -6.42
CA VAL A 9 12.70 15.31 -7.29
C VAL A 9 12.87 14.38 -8.48
N VAL A 10 11.83 13.61 -8.79
CA VAL A 10 11.79 12.73 -9.95
C VAL A 10 10.89 13.33 -11.02
N ASP A 11 11.33 13.24 -12.29
CA ASP A 11 10.54 13.61 -13.47
C ASP A 11 9.44 12.57 -13.72
N GLY A 12 8.42 12.52 -12.86
CA GLY A 12 7.26 11.63 -12.97
C GLY A 12 6.39 11.98 -14.18
N SER A 13 6.31 13.27 -14.52
CA SER A 13 5.56 13.81 -15.66
C SER A 13 5.90 13.17 -17.01
N LYS A 14 7.14 12.69 -17.19
CA LYS A 14 7.57 11.98 -18.41
C LYS A 14 6.85 10.65 -18.62
N ARG A 15 6.23 10.08 -17.58
CA ARG A 15 5.54 8.79 -17.62
C ARG A 15 4.04 8.92 -17.48
N SER A 16 3.57 9.77 -16.56
CA SER A 16 2.14 10.00 -16.34
C SER A 16 1.91 11.30 -15.56
N ALA A 17 0.67 11.77 -15.52
CA ALA A 17 0.25 12.90 -14.70
C ALA A 17 0.04 12.55 -13.21
N HIS A 18 0.28 11.29 -12.82
CA HIS A 18 0.06 10.86 -11.44
C HIS A 18 1.08 11.48 -10.48
N SER A 19 0.58 11.92 -9.33
CA SER A 19 1.37 12.52 -8.27
C SER A 19 1.65 11.53 -7.15
N ASN A 20 2.89 11.55 -6.65
CA ASN A 20 3.31 10.67 -5.57
C ASN A 20 4.49 11.28 -4.78
N ALA A 21 4.66 10.81 -3.55
CA ALA A 21 5.82 11.06 -2.72
C ALA A 21 6.13 9.78 -1.94
N TYR A 22 7.41 9.46 -1.75
CA TYR A 22 7.77 8.30 -0.95
C TYR A 22 9.14 8.46 -0.30
N PHE A 23 9.38 7.61 0.70
CA PHE A 23 10.66 7.52 1.38
C PHE A 23 11.35 6.20 1.12
N TYR A 24 12.67 6.23 1.13
CA TYR A 24 13.47 5.02 1.05
C TYR A 24 14.78 5.16 1.84
N GLY A 25 15.45 4.03 2.01
CA GLY A 25 16.75 3.95 2.67
C GLY A 25 16.71 3.25 4.04
N PHE A 26 17.87 2.79 4.48
CA PHE A 26 18.03 1.95 5.66
C PHE A 26 18.54 2.74 6.87
N PHE A 27 18.09 2.35 8.06
CA PHE A 27 18.56 2.90 9.34
C PHE A 27 18.54 4.44 9.37
N LYS A 28 19.72 5.05 9.54
CA LYS A 28 19.96 6.51 9.66
C LYS A 28 20.05 7.23 8.31
N ASN A 29 19.98 6.51 7.19
CA ASN A 29 20.06 7.10 5.86
C ASN A 29 18.68 7.03 5.23
N LYS A 30 17.81 8.00 5.58
CA LYS A 30 16.48 8.13 4.97
C LYS A 30 16.49 9.27 3.96
N ARG A 31 15.86 9.03 2.81
CA ARG A 31 15.75 9.97 1.69
C ARG A 31 14.30 10.17 1.32
N ILE A 32 13.98 11.35 0.82
CA ILE A 32 12.65 11.71 0.33
C ILE A 32 12.70 11.82 -1.18
N VAL A 33 11.72 11.24 -1.88
CA VAL A 33 11.52 11.43 -3.31
C VAL A 33 10.15 12.06 -3.53
N LEU A 34 10.13 13.17 -4.24
CA LEU A 34 8.93 13.91 -4.62
C LEU A 34 8.76 13.86 -6.12
N TYR A 35 7.53 13.69 -6.59
CA TYR A 35 7.25 13.80 -8.02
C TYR A 35 7.14 15.28 -8.40
N ASP A 36 7.67 15.63 -9.56
CA ASP A 36 7.49 16.96 -10.17
C ASP A 36 6.00 17.33 -10.35
N THR A 37 5.17 16.36 -10.74
CA THR A 37 3.71 16.50 -10.83
C THR A 37 3.09 16.91 -9.51
N LEU A 38 3.50 16.27 -8.40
CA LEU A 38 3.01 16.61 -7.06
C LEU A 38 3.35 18.06 -6.71
N LEU A 39 4.61 18.46 -6.95
CA LEU A 39 5.07 19.82 -6.67
C LEU A 39 4.31 20.88 -7.47
N SER A 40 3.81 20.54 -8.66
CA SER A 40 3.03 21.46 -9.49
C SER A 40 1.55 21.57 -9.06
N GLN A 41 1.01 20.56 -8.38
CA GLN A 41 -0.42 20.46 -8.06
C GLN A 41 -0.77 20.97 -6.66
N VAL A 42 0.15 20.86 -5.70
CA VAL A 42 -0.13 21.20 -4.30
C VAL A 42 0.69 22.39 -3.83
N SER A 43 0.14 23.15 -2.87
CA SER A 43 0.86 24.23 -2.22
C SER A 43 1.95 23.69 -1.28
N GLN A 44 2.89 24.54 -0.87
CA GLN A 44 3.96 24.13 0.04
C GLN A 44 3.42 23.61 1.39
N SER A 45 2.34 24.19 1.91
CA SER A 45 1.72 23.73 3.16
C SER A 45 1.03 22.37 3.00
N GLU A 46 0.34 22.15 1.88
CA GLU A 46 -0.24 20.84 1.53
C GLU A 46 0.85 19.78 1.34
N LEU A 47 1.95 20.12 0.67
CA LEU A 47 3.09 19.22 0.50
C LEU A 47 3.68 18.80 1.86
N LEU A 48 3.83 19.74 2.79
CA LEU A 48 4.31 19.44 4.15
C LEU A 48 3.34 18.54 4.90
N ALA A 49 2.03 18.71 4.71
CA ALA A 49 1.01 17.88 5.32
C ALA A 49 1.02 16.44 4.78
N ILE A 50 1.20 16.28 3.46
CA ILE A 50 1.37 14.98 2.79
C ILE A 50 2.66 14.31 3.29
N LEU A 51 3.77 15.05 3.37
CA LEU A 51 5.01 14.53 3.96
C LEU A 51 4.83 14.16 5.44
N GLY A 52 4.01 14.89 6.19
CA GLY A 52 3.63 14.55 7.55
C GLY A 52 2.95 13.18 7.62
N HIS A 53 2.00 12.91 6.72
CA HIS A 53 1.33 11.60 6.58
C HIS A 53 2.34 10.48 6.27
N GLU A 54 3.20 10.68 5.26
CA GLU A 54 4.24 9.71 4.91
C GLU A 54 5.18 9.44 6.12
N ILE A 55 5.53 10.48 6.89
CA ILE A 55 6.38 10.33 8.07
C ILE A 55 5.64 9.55 9.16
N GLY A 56 4.31 9.67 9.21
CA GLY A 56 3.43 8.85 10.03
C GLY A 56 3.64 7.36 9.77
N HIS A 57 3.66 6.92 8.51
CA HIS A 57 3.94 5.51 8.17
C HIS A 57 5.27 5.02 8.70
N TRP A 58 6.31 5.85 8.61
CA TRP A 58 7.60 5.50 9.19
C TRP A 58 7.58 5.48 10.72
N LYS A 59 6.98 6.50 11.34
CA LYS A 59 6.97 6.69 12.80
C LYS A 59 6.17 5.60 13.52
N LEU A 60 5.09 5.14 12.90
CA LEU A 60 4.21 4.09 13.39
C LEU A 60 4.65 2.68 12.96
N TRP A 61 5.85 2.54 12.38
CA TRP A 61 6.45 1.27 11.98
C TRP A 61 5.69 0.49 10.89
N HIS A 62 4.79 1.13 10.14
CA HIS A 62 3.98 0.46 9.10
C HIS A 62 4.85 -0.21 8.03
N THR A 63 5.93 0.45 7.58
CA THR A 63 6.83 -0.14 6.57
C THR A 63 7.56 -1.38 7.11
N ALA A 64 7.99 -1.33 8.37
CA ALA A 64 8.73 -2.43 8.98
C ALA A 64 7.82 -3.61 9.35
N SER A 65 6.60 -3.34 9.81
CA SER A 65 5.59 -4.37 10.03
C SER A 65 5.20 -5.05 8.72
N ASN A 66 4.95 -4.28 7.65
CA ASN A 66 4.68 -4.83 6.32
C ASN A 66 5.83 -5.70 5.81
N PHE A 67 7.08 -5.27 6.02
CA PHE A 67 8.25 -6.08 5.68
C PHE A 67 8.25 -7.42 6.43
N LEU A 68 8.06 -7.39 7.75
CA LEU A 68 8.03 -8.60 8.59
C LEU A 68 6.89 -9.53 8.22
N ILE A 69 5.68 -9.00 8.01
CA ILE A 69 4.51 -9.75 7.55
C ILE A 69 4.83 -10.44 6.21
N GLY A 70 5.46 -9.72 5.28
CA GLY A 70 5.91 -10.28 4.00
C GLY A 70 6.90 -11.43 4.17
N GLN A 71 7.88 -11.31 5.08
CA GLN A 71 8.82 -12.40 5.36
C GLN A 71 8.12 -13.63 5.95
N ILE A 72 7.21 -13.43 6.90
CA ILE A 72 6.42 -14.51 7.51
C ILE A 72 5.55 -15.18 6.43
N TYR A 73 4.90 -14.40 5.57
CA TYR A 73 4.10 -14.92 4.47
C TYR A 73 4.93 -15.79 3.52
N THR A 74 6.09 -15.29 3.06
CA THR A 74 6.99 -16.05 2.19
C THR A 74 7.47 -17.34 2.86
N PHE A 75 7.82 -17.28 4.15
CA PHE A 75 8.23 -18.46 4.91
C PHE A 75 7.09 -19.50 4.99
N VAL A 76 5.88 -19.09 5.34
CA VAL A 76 4.72 -19.98 5.44
C VAL A 76 4.38 -20.57 4.07
N LEU A 77 4.40 -19.78 3.00
CA LEU A 77 4.17 -20.26 1.63
C LEU A 77 5.13 -21.40 1.28
N PHE A 78 6.43 -21.21 1.49
CA PHE A 78 7.43 -22.24 1.18
C PHE A 78 7.37 -23.43 2.14
N LEU A 79 7.04 -23.22 3.42
CA LEU A 79 6.81 -24.29 4.37
C LEU A 79 5.63 -25.15 3.93
N SER A 80 4.51 -24.54 3.56
CA SER A 80 3.33 -25.25 3.05
C SER A 80 3.66 -25.99 1.74
N PHE A 81 4.35 -25.33 0.80
CA PHE A 81 4.79 -25.95 -0.44
C PHE A 81 5.71 -27.17 -0.19
N SER A 82 6.57 -27.11 0.82
CA SER A 82 7.50 -28.21 1.13
C SER A 82 6.80 -29.54 1.43
N THR A 83 5.56 -29.49 1.93
CA THR A 83 4.75 -30.68 2.25
C THR A 83 4.14 -31.33 1.00
N VAL A 84 3.92 -30.55 -0.07
CA VAL A 84 3.23 -31.01 -1.30
C VAL A 84 4.17 -31.16 -2.50
N GLN A 85 5.36 -30.55 -2.47
CA GLN A 85 6.30 -30.51 -3.60
C GLN A 85 6.72 -31.88 -4.15
N ARG A 86 6.58 -32.97 -3.36
CA ARG A 86 6.90 -34.35 -3.76
C ARG A 86 5.66 -35.22 -4.00
N SER A 87 4.44 -34.66 -3.95
CA SER A 87 3.21 -35.43 -4.11
C SER A 87 3.01 -35.83 -5.58
N PRO A 88 3.06 -37.13 -5.94
CA PRO A 88 2.78 -37.55 -7.32
C PRO A 88 1.33 -37.28 -7.72
N GLN A 89 0.40 -37.30 -6.75
CA GLN A 89 -1.02 -37.05 -6.99
C GLN A 89 -1.28 -35.62 -7.45
N LEU A 90 -0.62 -34.63 -6.84
CA LEU A 90 -0.70 -33.24 -7.27
C LEU A 90 -0.39 -33.12 -8.76
N PHE A 91 0.77 -33.63 -9.19
CA PHE A 91 1.20 -33.55 -10.58
C PHE A 91 0.31 -34.36 -11.53
N ALA A 92 -0.11 -35.54 -11.13
CA ALA A 92 -1.02 -36.38 -11.92
C ALA A 92 -2.36 -35.70 -12.19
N SER A 93 -2.93 -34.96 -11.23
CA SER A 93 -4.17 -34.19 -11.41
C SER A 93 -4.08 -33.10 -12.48
N PHE A 94 -2.87 -32.66 -12.83
CA PHE A 94 -2.63 -31.67 -13.88
C PHE A 94 -2.01 -32.27 -15.16
N GLY A 95 -2.09 -33.60 -15.32
CA GLY A 95 -1.66 -34.29 -16.54
C GLY A 95 -0.17 -34.58 -16.64
N PHE A 96 0.61 -34.40 -15.57
CA PHE A 96 2.01 -34.81 -15.52
C PHE A 96 2.08 -36.32 -15.22
N ALA A 97 2.78 -37.07 -16.07
CA ALA A 97 2.91 -38.52 -15.92
C ALA A 97 3.61 -38.90 -14.60
N CYS A 98 3.12 -39.98 -13.96
CA CYS A 98 3.75 -40.56 -12.78
C CYS A 98 5.19 -40.97 -13.08
N GLY A 99 6.15 -40.45 -12.31
CA GLY A 99 7.59 -40.76 -12.48
C GLY A 99 8.37 -39.78 -13.36
N LEU A 100 7.72 -38.77 -13.94
CA LEU A 100 8.45 -37.66 -14.57
C LEU A 100 9.09 -36.78 -13.49
N ASN A 101 10.37 -36.42 -13.67
CA ASN A 101 11.01 -35.39 -12.85
C ASN A 101 10.43 -34.02 -13.23
N VAL A 102 9.31 -33.65 -12.61
CA VAL A 102 8.67 -32.35 -12.82
C VAL A 102 9.54 -31.25 -12.20
N PRO A 103 9.87 -30.16 -12.93
CA PRO A 103 10.63 -29.06 -12.37
C PRO A 103 9.95 -28.45 -11.15
N VAL A 104 10.72 -28.12 -10.11
CA VAL A 104 10.20 -27.52 -8.85
C VAL A 104 9.37 -26.27 -9.11
N PHE A 105 9.74 -25.47 -10.11
CA PHE A 105 9.00 -24.28 -10.53
C PHE A 105 7.55 -24.59 -10.94
N ILE A 106 7.32 -25.69 -11.68
CA ILE A 106 5.98 -26.11 -12.09
C ILE A 106 5.16 -26.52 -10.86
N GLY A 107 5.77 -27.27 -9.94
CA GLY A 107 5.11 -27.63 -8.67
C GLY A 107 4.71 -26.40 -7.86
N LEU A 108 5.60 -25.42 -7.75
CA LEU A 108 5.34 -24.16 -7.04
C LEU A 108 4.20 -23.38 -7.73
N MET A 109 4.19 -23.31 -9.05
CA MET A 109 3.15 -22.60 -9.82
C MET A 109 1.77 -23.24 -9.62
N LEU A 110 1.67 -24.57 -9.76
CA LEU A 110 0.41 -25.30 -9.53
C LEU A 110 -0.07 -25.15 -8.09
N PHE A 111 0.84 -25.27 -7.13
CA PHE A 111 0.52 -25.06 -5.72
C PHE A 111 -0.01 -23.64 -5.46
N ALA A 112 0.71 -22.62 -5.94
CA ALA A 112 0.33 -21.22 -5.76
C ALA A 112 -1.04 -20.89 -6.38
N GLN A 113 -1.25 -21.29 -7.63
CA GLN A 113 -2.45 -20.92 -8.38
C GLN A 113 -3.70 -21.71 -7.97
N THR A 114 -3.55 -22.96 -7.53
CA THR A 114 -4.70 -23.82 -7.19
C THR A 114 -4.93 -23.89 -5.69
N PHE A 115 -3.93 -24.28 -4.91
CA PHE A 115 -4.10 -24.57 -3.48
C PHE A 115 -3.95 -23.32 -2.62
N TRP A 116 -3.00 -22.45 -2.98
CA TRP A 116 -2.72 -21.23 -2.22
C TRP A 116 -3.66 -20.07 -2.58
N SER A 117 -4.19 -20.03 -3.80
CA SER A 117 -5.06 -18.94 -4.28
C SER A 117 -6.24 -18.60 -3.36
N PRO A 118 -7.00 -19.56 -2.78
CA PRO A 118 -8.05 -19.23 -1.80
C PRO A 118 -7.49 -18.59 -0.52
N VAL A 119 -6.35 -19.06 -0.04
CA VAL A 119 -5.66 -18.51 1.14
C VAL A 119 -5.23 -17.07 0.85
N GLU A 120 -4.67 -16.84 -0.34
CA GLU A 120 -4.23 -15.52 -0.80
C GLU A 120 -5.40 -14.51 -0.86
N LYS A 121 -6.57 -14.92 -1.37
CA LYS A 121 -7.77 -14.05 -1.42
C LYS A 121 -8.31 -13.69 -0.03
N LEU A 122 -8.25 -14.62 0.92
CA LEU A 122 -8.65 -14.33 2.31
C LEU A 122 -7.63 -13.41 2.97
N LEU A 123 -6.34 -13.67 2.75
CA LEU A 123 -5.27 -12.86 3.29
C LEU A 123 -5.29 -11.45 2.69
N SER A 124 -5.58 -11.29 1.39
CA SER A 124 -5.64 -9.97 0.75
C SER A 124 -6.72 -9.09 1.37
N LEU A 125 -7.88 -9.65 1.72
CA LEU A 125 -8.92 -8.93 2.44
C LEU A 125 -8.43 -8.43 3.82
N VAL A 126 -7.77 -9.29 4.59
CA VAL A 126 -7.20 -8.93 5.90
C VAL A 126 -6.11 -7.86 5.74
N MET A 127 -5.25 -8.00 4.74
CA MET A 127 -4.17 -7.05 4.47
C MET A 127 -4.71 -5.70 3.99
N ASN A 128 -5.79 -5.66 3.22
CA ASN A 128 -6.45 -4.41 2.83
C ASN A 128 -7.05 -3.71 4.06
N PHE A 129 -7.65 -4.45 4.98
CA PHE A 129 -8.14 -3.87 6.23
C PHE A 129 -7.01 -3.29 7.09
N TYR A 130 -5.90 -4.04 7.21
CA TYR A 130 -4.70 -3.58 7.91
C TYR A 130 -4.10 -2.32 7.26
N SER A 131 -3.99 -2.32 5.93
CA SER A 131 -3.52 -1.17 5.15
C SER A 131 -4.40 0.06 5.39
N ARG A 132 -5.73 -0.08 5.31
CA ARG A 132 -6.68 1.00 5.59
C ARG A 132 -6.54 1.56 7.00
N SER A 133 -6.34 0.70 7.99
CA SER A 133 -6.08 1.15 9.36
C SER A 133 -4.79 1.96 9.48
N ASN A 134 -3.74 1.56 8.76
CA ASN A 134 -2.47 2.27 8.75
C ASN A 134 -2.61 3.67 8.11
N GLU A 135 -3.43 3.80 7.06
CA GLU A 135 -3.73 5.09 6.41
C GLU A 135 -4.41 6.07 7.39
N PHE A 136 -5.44 5.62 8.11
CA PHE A 136 -6.10 6.46 9.11
C PHE A 136 -5.16 6.87 10.24
N ALA A 137 -4.29 5.97 10.70
CA ALA A 137 -3.30 6.28 11.72
C ALA A 137 -2.24 7.28 11.23
N ALA A 138 -1.85 7.23 9.95
CA ALA A 138 -0.96 8.19 9.33
C ALA A 138 -1.63 9.56 9.11
N ASP A 139 -2.90 9.59 8.73
CA ASP A 139 -3.72 10.81 8.66
C ASP A 139 -3.82 11.48 10.04
N GLU A 140 -4.15 10.70 11.07
CA GLU A 140 -4.22 11.18 12.45
C GLU A 140 -2.86 11.71 12.93
N TYR A 141 -1.76 11.07 12.53
CA TYR A 141 -0.42 11.55 12.85
C TYR A 141 -0.15 12.93 12.25
N SER A 142 -0.48 13.15 10.98
CA SER A 142 -0.32 14.47 10.34
C SER A 142 -1.25 15.52 10.95
N ALA A 143 -2.48 15.14 11.28
CA ALA A 143 -3.43 16.01 11.98
C ALA A 143 -2.92 16.44 13.37
N LYS A 144 -2.30 15.52 14.12
CA LYS A 144 -1.65 15.82 15.42
C LYS A 144 -0.45 16.77 15.30
N LEU A 145 0.16 16.88 14.12
CA LEU A 145 1.18 17.89 13.83
C LEU A 145 0.58 19.27 13.46
N GLY A 146 -0.74 19.41 13.51
CA GLY A 146 -1.45 20.66 13.19
C GLY A 146 -1.70 20.86 11.70
N MET A 147 -1.53 19.83 10.86
CA MET A 147 -1.63 19.93 9.39
C MET A 147 -2.88 19.24 8.82
N GLY A 148 -3.92 19.03 9.64
CA GLY A 148 -5.11 18.27 9.23
C GLY A 148 -5.90 18.94 8.09
N ALA A 149 -6.02 20.26 8.12
CA ALA A 149 -6.75 21.02 7.10
C ALA A 149 -6.01 21.03 5.76
N GLU A 150 -4.69 21.23 5.81
CA GLU A 150 -3.78 21.20 4.67
C GLU A 150 -3.71 19.80 4.06
N LEU A 151 -3.67 18.75 4.88
CA LEU A 151 -3.69 17.37 4.41
C LEU A 151 -4.97 17.08 3.62
N ALA A 152 -6.12 17.43 4.17
CA ALA A 152 -7.39 17.23 3.47
C ALA A 152 -7.47 18.01 2.15
N SER A 153 -7.02 19.27 2.13
CA SER A 153 -6.96 20.05 0.89
C SER A 153 -6.05 19.38 -0.15
N GLY A 154 -4.87 18.91 0.27
CA GLY A 154 -3.95 18.16 -0.58
C GLY A 154 -4.55 16.86 -1.11
N LEU A 155 -5.24 16.08 -0.26
CA LEU A 155 -5.90 14.84 -0.66
C LEU A 155 -7.03 15.08 -1.68
N ILE A 156 -7.80 16.16 -1.52
CA ILE A 156 -8.83 16.55 -2.50
C ILE A 156 -8.19 16.87 -3.85
N LYS A 157 -7.14 17.69 -3.87
CA LYS A 157 -6.44 18.06 -5.12
C LYS A 157 -5.86 16.83 -5.82
N ILE A 158 -5.15 15.97 -5.09
CA ILE A 158 -4.59 14.73 -5.63
C ILE A 158 -5.69 13.83 -6.18
N SER A 159 -6.83 13.72 -5.48
CA SER A 159 -7.95 12.89 -5.96
C SER A 159 -8.60 13.45 -7.22
N ILE A 160 -8.71 14.78 -7.35
CA ILE A 160 -9.27 15.43 -8.56
C ILE A 160 -8.33 15.19 -9.75
N GLU A 161 -7.03 15.45 -9.56
CA GLU A 161 -6.01 15.28 -10.60
C GLU A 161 -5.88 13.82 -11.07
N ASN A 162 -6.00 12.87 -10.14
CA ASN A 162 -5.97 11.44 -10.45
C ASN A 162 -7.32 10.87 -10.91
N LEU A 163 -8.38 11.69 -11.02
CA LEU A 163 -9.75 11.26 -11.35
C LEU A 163 -10.25 10.11 -10.46
N GLY A 164 -9.94 10.19 -9.16
CA GLY A 164 -10.26 9.15 -8.18
C GLY A 164 -11.77 8.96 -7.99
N ASN A 165 -12.21 7.72 -7.84
CA ASN A 165 -13.60 7.42 -7.50
C ASN A 165 -13.91 7.84 -6.06
N LEU A 166 -14.77 8.85 -5.90
CA LEU A 166 -15.10 9.44 -4.59
C LEU A 166 -16.06 8.58 -3.76
N VAL A 167 -16.96 7.85 -4.42
CA VAL A 167 -18.03 7.08 -3.76
C VAL A 167 -18.09 5.68 -4.36
N PRO A 168 -17.04 4.85 -4.13
CA PRO A 168 -17.07 3.46 -4.54
C PRO A 168 -18.10 2.68 -3.70
N ASP A 169 -18.57 1.56 -4.25
CA ASP A 169 -19.35 0.60 -3.47
C ASP A 169 -18.55 0.11 -2.25
N SER A 170 -19.24 -0.06 -1.12
CA SER A 170 -18.63 -0.40 0.17
C SER A 170 -17.96 -1.78 0.19
N LEU A 171 -18.54 -2.77 -0.50
CA LEU A 171 -17.97 -4.12 -0.57
C LEU A 171 -16.80 -4.13 -1.55
N TYR A 172 -16.95 -3.43 -2.67
CA TYR A 172 -15.89 -3.27 -3.65
C TYR A 172 -14.66 -2.58 -3.03
N SER A 173 -14.84 -1.47 -2.32
CA SER A 173 -13.74 -0.74 -1.69
C SER A 173 -13.08 -1.57 -0.58
N LEU A 174 -13.87 -2.32 0.21
CA LEU A 174 -13.36 -3.20 1.24
C LEU A 174 -12.44 -4.29 0.67
N TYR A 175 -12.78 -4.88 -0.47
CA TYR A 175 -12.01 -5.97 -1.05
C TYR A 175 -10.87 -5.50 -1.95
N HIS A 176 -11.02 -4.39 -2.68
CA HIS A 176 -10.05 -3.97 -3.70
C HIS A 176 -9.13 -2.82 -3.29
N PHE A 177 -9.54 -1.95 -2.37
CA PHE A 177 -8.79 -0.72 -2.10
C PHE A 177 -7.87 -0.89 -0.89
N SER A 178 -6.57 -0.70 -1.12
CA SER A 178 -5.56 -0.62 -0.05
C SER A 178 -5.62 0.70 0.73
N HIS A 179 -6.20 1.74 0.12
CA HIS A 179 -6.45 3.04 0.73
C HIS A 179 -7.95 3.24 0.95
N PRO A 180 -8.39 3.82 2.09
CA PRO A 180 -9.79 4.18 2.27
C PRO A 180 -10.21 5.23 1.22
N PRO A 181 -11.48 5.20 0.77
CA PRO A 181 -12.05 6.26 -0.07
C PRO A 181 -11.81 7.65 0.51
N LEU A 182 -11.66 8.66 -0.36
CA LEU A 182 -11.36 10.03 0.06
C LEU A 182 -12.36 10.54 1.13
N VAL A 183 -13.65 10.30 0.93
CA VAL A 183 -14.72 10.74 1.82
C VAL A 183 -14.55 10.18 3.25
N GLU A 184 -14.11 8.93 3.38
CA GLU A 184 -13.84 8.32 4.68
C GLU A 184 -12.66 9.01 5.38
N ARG A 185 -11.58 9.29 4.64
CA ARG A 185 -10.37 9.98 5.17
C ARG A 185 -10.69 11.40 5.62
N LEU A 186 -11.41 12.16 4.80
CA LEU A 186 -11.85 13.52 5.14
C LEU A 186 -12.75 13.54 6.38
N SER A 187 -13.64 12.56 6.51
CA SER A 187 -14.51 12.42 7.69
C SER A 187 -13.69 12.11 8.95
N ALA A 188 -12.67 11.26 8.84
CA ALA A 188 -11.77 10.92 9.95
C ALA A 188 -10.91 12.11 10.40
N LEU A 189 -10.52 12.99 9.48
CA LEU A 189 -9.80 14.24 9.79
C LEU A 189 -10.67 15.30 10.50
N GLN A 190 -11.93 14.98 10.81
CA GLN A 190 -12.89 15.86 11.50
C GLN A 190 -13.02 17.24 10.85
N ILE A 191 -12.77 17.33 9.55
CA ILE A 191 -13.11 18.54 8.81
C ILE A 191 -14.62 18.52 8.66
N GLN A 192 -15.29 19.08 9.66
CA GLN A 192 -16.67 19.50 9.50
C GLN A 192 -16.70 20.32 8.22
N SER A 193 -17.52 19.92 7.26
CA SER A 193 -17.85 20.82 6.17
C SER A 193 -18.40 22.06 6.85
N LYS A 194 -17.60 23.13 6.88
CA LYS A 194 -18.18 24.45 7.02
C LYS A 194 -19.13 24.51 5.86
N LYS A 195 -20.44 24.47 6.16
CA LYS A 195 -21.48 24.82 5.20
C LYS A 195 -20.96 26.06 4.47
N LEU A 196 -20.71 25.90 3.18
CA LEU A 196 -20.52 27.03 2.29
C LEU A 196 -21.90 27.70 2.28
N GLU A 197 -22.06 28.71 3.13
CA GLU A 197 -23.17 29.66 3.07
C GLU A 197 -22.97 30.62 1.90
#